data_AF-A0AAN0KL95-F1
#
_entry.id   AF-A0AAN0KL95-F1
#
_cell.length_a   1.000
_cell.length_b   1.000
_cell.length_c   1.000
_cell.angle_alpha   90.00
_cell.angle_beta   90.00
_cell.angle_gamma   90.00
#
_symmetry.space_group_name_H-M   'P 1'
#
loop_
_entity.id
_entity.type
_entity.pdbx_description
1 polymer ?
#
loop_
_entity_poly.entity_id
_entity_poly.type
_entity_poly.pdbx_seq_one_letter_code
_entity_poly.pdbx_strand_id
1 'polypeptide(L)'
;MSDLIHLTRVYDAQAPFSTPTFLIDRLWPRGISKTRLEGVEWFKDIAPSSELRKWFHAEPERWAEFVHYYRNELAQGTACNRLLTLLEKKKVITLLYGSKDAQHNHAIVLRDFLLEQQSR
;
A
#
# COMPACT_ATOMS: atom_id res chain seq x y z
N MET A 1 19.65 5.46 7.35
CA MET A 1 19.08 4.15 7.01
C MET A 1 18.25 4.37 5.77
N SER A 2 18.54 3.65 4.68
CA SER A 2 17.80 3.83 3.43
C SER A 2 16.39 3.29 3.62
N ASP A 3 15.37 4.15 3.47
CA ASP A 3 13.97 3.68 3.49
C ASP A 3 13.75 2.76 2.28
N LEU A 4 13.53 1.47 2.54
CA LEU A 4 13.30 0.47 1.50
C LEU A 4 11.89 0.55 0.90
N ILE A 5 10.99 1.33 1.49
CA ILE A 5 9.61 1.48 1.04
C ILE A 5 9.30 2.97 0.87
N HIS A 6 8.99 3.37 -0.35
CA HIS A 6 8.48 4.70 -0.65
C HIS A 6 6.96 4.68 -0.76
N LEU A 7 6.31 5.68 -0.15
CA LEU A 7 4.88 5.92 -0.33
C LEU A 7 4.72 7.11 -1.26
N THR A 8 3.96 6.93 -2.33
CA THR A 8 3.68 8.01 -3.27
C THR A 8 2.21 7.99 -3.65
N ARG A 9 1.57 9.16 -3.60
CA ARG A 9 0.19 9.25 -4.04
C ARG A 9 0.14 9.09 -5.56
N VAL A 10 -0.74 8.24 -6.06
CA VAL A 10 -0.82 7.88 -7.48
C VAL A 10 -1.07 9.09 -8.40
N TYR A 11 -1.72 10.13 -7.88
CA TYR A 11 -1.98 11.38 -8.61
C TYR A 11 -0.73 12.24 -8.80
N ASP A 12 0.27 12.05 -7.95
CA ASP A 12 1.55 12.79 -7.97
C ASP A 12 2.67 11.96 -8.61
N ALA A 13 2.43 10.66 -8.82
CA ALA A 13 3.36 9.75 -9.46
C ALA A 13 3.53 10.05 -10.96
N GLN A 14 4.79 9.98 -11.42
CA GLN A 14 5.19 10.21 -12.81
C GLN A 14 6.17 9.11 -13.25
N ALA A 15 6.05 8.71 -14.51
CA ALA A 15 6.99 7.81 -15.15
C ALA A 15 8.32 8.54 -15.46
N PRO A 16 9.45 7.82 -15.58
CA PRO A 16 9.59 6.36 -15.48
C PRO A 16 9.63 5.84 -14.04
N PHE A 17 9.02 4.68 -13.80
CA PHE A 17 9.07 3.98 -12.51
C PHE A 17 10.37 3.17 -12.42
N SER A 18 11.42 3.77 -11.85
CA SER A 18 12.77 3.18 -11.77
C SER A 18 12.90 2.06 -10.72
N THR A 19 11.96 1.94 -9.79
CA THR A 19 11.88 0.89 -8.78
C THR A 19 10.64 0.02 -9.02
N PRO A 20 10.63 -1.24 -8.53
CA PRO A 20 9.40 -2.03 -8.48
C PRO A 20 8.28 -1.22 -7.80
N THR A 21 7.25 -0.90 -8.58
CA THR A 21 6.18 0.01 -8.18
C THR A 21 4.85 -0.73 -8.20
N PHE A 22 4.10 -0.62 -7.11
CA PHE A 22 2.85 -1.34 -6.89
C PHE A 22 1.72 -0.37 -6.59
N LEU A 23 0.65 -0.40 -7.37
CA LEU A 23 -0.63 0.22 -7.01
C LEU A 23 -1.32 -0.69 -5.99
N ILE A 24 -1.48 -0.20 -4.77
CA ILE A 24 -2.02 -0.98 -3.64
C ILE A 24 -3.46 -0.61 -3.28
N ASP A 25 -4.14 0.15 -4.12
CA ASP A 25 -5.56 0.40 -3.95
C ASP A 25 -6.38 -0.79 -4.46
N ARG A 26 -7.41 -1.17 -3.69
CA ARG A 26 -8.36 -2.21 -4.11
C ARG A 26 -9.08 -1.84 -5.41
N LEU A 27 -9.35 -0.55 -5.58
CA LEU A 27 -10.05 0.00 -6.74
C LEU A 27 -9.05 0.79 -7.58
N TRP A 28 -9.23 0.74 -8.90
CA TRP A 28 -8.44 1.57 -9.79
C TRP A 28 -8.71 3.07 -9.51
N PRO A 29 -7.67 3.91 -9.34
CA PRO A 29 -7.83 5.33 -9.06
C PRO A 29 -8.60 6.07 -10.16
N ARG A 30 -9.52 6.95 -9.75
CA ARG A 30 -10.35 7.71 -10.70
C ARG A 30 -9.50 8.70 -11.48
N GLY A 31 -9.74 8.82 -12.79
CA GLY A 31 -9.02 9.78 -13.64
C GLY A 31 -7.57 9.41 -13.96
N ILE A 32 -7.10 8.23 -13.55
CA ILE A 32 -5.78 7.71 -13.90
C ILE A 32 -5.93 6.70 -15.04
N SER A 33 -5.24 6.89 -16.16
CA SER A 33 -5.22 5.92 -17.26
C SER A 33 -4.29 4.74 -16.95
N LYS A 34 -4.54 3.59 -17.57
CA LYS A 34 -3.62 2.44 -17.48
C LYS A 34 -2.24 2.76 -18.07
N THR A 35 -2.20 3.54 -19.16
CA THR A 35 -0.95 3.98 -19.81
C THR A 35 -0.10 4.85 -18.90
N ARG A 36 -0.71 5.71 -18.07
CA ARG A 36 0.04 6.53 -17.09
C ARG A 36 0.77 5.67 -16.06
N LEU A 37 0.25 4.49 -15.76
CA LEU A 37 0.83 3.53 -14.82
C LEU A 37 1.49 2.34 -15.55
N GLU A 38 1.95 2.53 -16.78
CA GLU A 38 2.72 1.51 -17.48
C GLU A 38 3.99 1.17 -16.67
N GLY A 39 4.25 -0.12 -16.47
CA GLY A 39 5.32 -0.61 -15.59
C GLY A 39 4.96 -0.65 -14.10
N VAL A 40 3.77 -0.20 -13.70
CA VAL A 40 3.24 -0.37 -12.34
C VAL A 40 2.39 -1.63 -12.27
N GLU A 41 2.64 -2.45 -11.25
CA GLU A 41 1.81 -3.61 -10.98
C GLU A 41 0.59 -3.22 -10.13
N TRP A 42 -0.61 -3.65 -10.52
CA TRP A 42 -1.80 -3.48 -9.69
C TRP A 42 -1.94 -4.61 -8.67
N PHE A 43 -1.45 -4.38 -7.46
CA PHE A 43 -1.38 -5.36 -6.40
C PHE A 43 -2.54 -5.23 -5.40
N LYS A 44 -3.78 -5.30 -5.93
CA LYS A 44 -5.02 -5.04 -5.19
C LYS A 44 -5.31 -5.96 -4.00
N ASP A 45 -4.70 -7.16 -3.98
CA ASP A 45 -4.96 -8.18 -2.96
C ASP A 45 -4.32 -7.83 -1.62
N ILE A 46 -3.33 -6.92 -1.60
CA ILE A 46 -2.75 -6.40 -0.37
C ILE A 46 -3.63 -5.33 0.29
N ALA A 47 -4.55 -4.73 -0.46
CA ALA A 47 -5.43 -3.66 0.03
C ALA A 47 -6.40 -4.20 1.09
N PRO A 48 -6.86 -3.35 2.04
CA PRO A 48 -7.88 -3.76 3.01
C PRO A 48 -9.11 -4.31 2.31
N SER A 49 -9.83 -5.21 3.00
CA SER A 49 -11.08 -5.77 2.48
C SER A 49 -12.07 -4.69 2.09
N SER A 50 -12.99 -5.04 1.18
CA SER A 50 -14.04 -4.12 0.75
C SER A 50 -14.92 -3.66 1.91
N GLU A 51 -15.13 -4.53 2.90
CA GLU A 51 -15.91 -4.25 4.12
C GLU A 51 -15.15 -3.28 5.02
N LEU A 52 -13.89 -3.60 5.37
CA LEU A 52 -13.06 -2.76 6.21
C LEU A 52 -12.84 -1.37 5.61
N ARG A 53 -12.59 -1.31 4.29
CA ARG A 53 -12.46 -0.04 3.56
C ARG A 53 -13.75 0.79 3.62
N LYS A 54 -14.92 0.18 3.42
CA LYS A 54 -16.21 0.90 3.47
C LYS A 54 -16.49 1.40 4.89
N TRP A 55 -16.23 0.57 5.89
CA TRP A 55 -16.41 0.91 7.29
C TRP A 55 -15.55 2.11 7.69
N PHE A 56 -14.25 2.09 7.42
CA PHE A 56 -13.37 3.21 7.76
C PHE A 56 -13.68 4.49 6.97
N HIS A 57 -14.19 4.38 5.74
CA HIS A 57 -14.69 5.55 5.01
C HIS A 57 -15.91 6.20 5.68
N ALA A 58 -16.72 5.44 6.42
CA ALA A 58 -17.86 5.96 7.16
C ALA A 58 -17.48 6.52 8.53
N GLU A 59 -16.45 5.95 9.18
CA GLU A 59 -15.99 6.30 10.53
C GLU A 59 -14.48 6.63 10.54
N PRO A 60 -14.03 7.71 9.86
CA PRO A 60 -12.61 8.06 9.72
C PRO A 60 -11.92 8.42 11.05
N GLU A 61 -12.68 8.77 12.09
CA GLU A 61 -12.19 9.02 13.44
C GLU A 61 -11.66 7.76 14.14
N ARG A 62 -12.07 6.55 13.68
CA ARG A 62 -11.66 5.26 14.24
C ARG A 62 -10.40 4.70 13.60
N TRP A 63 -9.37 5.54 13.51
CA TRP A 63 -8.11 5.20 12.88
C TRP A 63 -7.40 4.03 13.57
N ALA A 64 -7.34 4.03 14.90
CA ALA A 64 -6.63 3.01 15.66
C ALA A 64 -7.22 1.61 15.43
N GLU A 65 -8.55 1.51 15.38
CA GLU A 65 -9.29 0.29 15.09
C GLU A 65 -9.08 -0.15 13.65
N PHE A 66 -9.09 0.78 12.68
CA PHE A 66 -8.76 0.46 11.29
C PHE A 66 -7.36 -0.13 11.15
N VAL A 67 -6.37 0.46 11.81
CA VAL A 67 -4.99 -0.06 11.84
C VAL A 67 -4.98 -1.48 12.40
N HIS A 68 -5.66 -1.72 13.53
CA HIS A 68 -5.73 -3.04 14.14
C HIS A 68 -6.35 -4.09 13.21
N TYR A 69 -7.53 -3.80 12.64
CA TYR A 69 -8.23 -4.74 11.76
C TYR A 69 -7.46 -5.00 10.47
N TYR A 70 -6.89 -3.96 9.85
CA TYR A 70 -6.15 -4.14 8.60
C TYR A 70 -4.86 -4.94 8.83
N ARG A 71 -4.15 -4.71 9.93
CA ARG A 71 -2.97 -5.53 10.29
C ARG A 71 -3.33 -6.99 10.52
N ASN A 72 -4.50 -7.26 11.10
CA ASN A 72 -4.99 -8.63 11.25
C ASN A 72 -5.28 -9.27 9.88
N GLU A 73 -5.91 -8.54 8.93
CA GLU A 73 -6.08 -9.02 7.55
C GLU A 73 -4.74 -9.33 6.89
N LEU A 74 -3.74 -8.45 7.06
CA LEU A 74 -2.39 -8.63 6.50
C LEU A 74 -1.65 -9.83 7.10
N ALA A 75 -1.83 -10.09 8.40
CA ALA A 75 -1.19 -11.20 9.09
C ALA A 75 -1.78 -12.57 8.72
N GLN A 76 -3.08 -12.61 8.38
CA GLN A 76 -3.77 -13.82 7.95
C GLN A 76 -3.60 -14.09 6.45
N GLY A 77 -3.35 -13.04 5.65
CA GLY A 77 -3.14 -13.14 4.22
C GLY A 77 -1.70 -13.51 3.84
N THR A 78 -1.53 -14.01 2.61
CA THR A 78 -0.21 -14.33 2.03
C THR A 78 0.31 -13.28 1.06
N ALA A 79 -0.49 -12.25 0.75
CA ALA A 79 -0.12 -11.19 -0.18
C ALA A 79 1.16 -10.44 0.25
N CYS A 80 1.39 -10.30 1.56
CA CYS A 80 2.59 -9.66 2.11
C CYS A 80 3.88 -10.37 1.71
N ASN A 81 3.87 -11.70 1.56
CA ASN A 81 5.06 -12.53 1.34
C ASN A 81 5.89 -12.07 0.14
N ARG A 82 5.21 -11.63 -0.93
CA ARG A 82 5.90 -11.14 -2.14
C ARG A 82 6.66 -9.85 -1.89
N LEU A 83 6.07 -8.89 -1.17
CA LEU A 83 6.72 -7.63 -0.83
C LEU A 83 7.86 -7.88 0.17
N LEU A 84 7.64 -8.74 1.17
CA LEU A 84 8.67 -9.17 2.12
C LEU A 84 9.88 -9.78 1.41
N THR A 85 9.67 -10.67 0.45
CA THR A 85 10.75 -11.27 -0.36
C THR A 85 11.57 -10.20 -1.11
N LEU A 86 10.93 -9.12 -1.61
CA LEU A 86 11.64 -8.02 -2.26
C LEU A 86 12.47 -7.22 -1.25
N LEU A 87 11.92 -6.97 -0.07
CA LEU A 87 12.57 -6.23 1.01
C LEU A 87 13.75 -7.00 1.63
N GLU A 88 13.62 -8.32 1.80
CA GLU A 88 14.72 -9.22 2.21
C GLU A 88 15.90 -9.13 1.25
N LYS A 89 15.62 -9.05 -0.05
CA LYS A 89 16.62 -8.81 -1.12
C LYS A 89 17.14 -7.37 -1.17
N LYS A 90 16.82 -6.54 -0.16
CA LYS A 90 17.19 -5.12 -0.05
C LYS A 90 16.77 -4.28 -1.26
N LYS A 91 15.69 -4.69 -1.95
CA LYS A 91 15.13 -3.88 -3.04
C LYS A 91 14.29 -2.76 -2.46
N VAL A 92 14.55 -1.54 -2.95
CA VAL A 92 13.67 -0.39 -2.73
C VAL A 92 12.41 -0.59 -3.57
N ILE A 93 11.24 -0.46 -2.95
CA ILE A 93 9.94 -0.55 -3.62
C ILE A 93 9.13 0.74 -3.43
N THR A 94 8.23 1.02 -4.37
CA THR A 94 7.30 2.15 -4.29
C THR A 94 5.87 1.64 -4.21
N LEU A 95 5.12 2.08 -3.21
CA LEU A 95 3.70 1.78 -3.05
C LEU A 95 2.87 3.01 -3.42
N LEU A 96 2.07 2.88 -4.47
CA LEU A 96 1.14 3.89 -4.95
C LEU A 96 -0.23 3.74 -4.31
N TYR A 97 -0.76 4.84 -3.78
CA TYR A 97 -2.07 4.89 -3.13
C TYR A 97 -2.88 6.11 -3.59
N GLY A 98 -4.21 6.02 -3.48
CA GLY A 98 -5.14 7.05 -3.97
C GLY A 98 -5.72 7.98 -2.91
N SER A 99 -5.55 7.70 -1.62
CA SER A 99 -6.09 8.56 -0.55
C SER A 99 -5.59 10.00 -0.68
N LYS A 100 -6.45 10.97 -0.32
CA LYS A 100 -6.06 12.38 -0.16
C LYS A 100 -5.39 12.64 1.19
N ASP A 101 -5.73 11.84 2.20
CA ASP A 101 -5.12 11.90 3.52
C ASP A 101 -3.77 11.18 3.47
N ALA A 102 -2.69 11.95 3.57
CA ALA A 102 -1.33 11.45 3.55
C ALA A 102 -0.84 10.95 4.92
N GLN A 103 -1.63 11.12 5.99
CA GLN A 103 -1.31 10.72 7.37
C GLN A 103 -2.15 9.54 7.87
N HIS A 104 -3.39 9.41 7.40
CA HIS A 104 -4.30 8.31 7.76
C HIS A 104 -4.78 7.60 6.50
N ASN A 105 -3.96 6.68 6.00
CA ASN A 105 -4.30 5.83 4.87
C ASN A 105 -3.67 4.44 5.00
N HIS A 106 -4.25 3.46 4.31
CA HIS A 106 -3.82 2.06 4.39
C HIS A 106 -2.36 1.84 3.94
N ALA A 107 -1.80 2.71 3.09
CA ALA A 107 -0.41 2.58 2.65
C ALA A 107 0.59 2.73 3.81
N ILE A 108 0.29 3.60 4.78
CA ILE A 108 1.10 3.79 5.99
C ILE A 108 1.09 2.51 6.82
N VAL A 109 -0.11 1.96 7.06
CA VAL A 109 -0.29 0.74 7.83
C VAL A 109 0.46 -0.43 7.20
N LEU A 110 0.36 -0.57 5.87
CA LEU A 110 1.05 -1.61 5.12
C LEU A 110 2.58 -1.43 5.20
N ARG A 111 3.10 -0.22 5.00
CA ARG A 111 4.54 0.07 5.12
C ARG A 111 5.04 -0.34 6.50
N ASP A 112 4.38 0.14 7.55
CA ASP A 112 4.83 -0.07 8.92
C ASP A 112 4.77 -1.56 9.27
N PHE A 113 3.71 -2.25 8.87
CA PHE A 113 3.60 -3.70 9.00
C PHE A 113 4.77 -4.44 8.31
N LEU A 114 5.09 -4.09 7.07
CA LEU A 114 6.18 -4.74 6.32
C LEU A 114 7.57 -4.48 6.93
N LEU A 115 7.84 -3.26 7.38
CA LEU A 115 9.11 -2.91 8.04
C LEU A 115 9.29 -3.64 9.37
N GLU A 116 8.20 -3.80 10.13
CA GLU A 116 8.21 -4.59 11.36
C GLU A 116 8.47 -6.07 11.08
N GLN A 117 7.84 -6.65 10.05
CA GLN A 117 8.11 -8.04 9.67
C GLN A 117 9.54 -8.25 9.17
N GLN A 118 10.15 -7.27 8.51
CA GLN A 118 11.55 -7.34 8.07
C GLN A 118 12.56 -7.32 9.23
N SER A 119 12.17 -6.72 10.37
CA SER A 119 13.04 -6.58 11.54
C SER A 119 12.95 -7.76 12.51
N ARG A 120 12.08 -8.74 12.23
CA ARG A 120 11.92 -9.97 12.99
C ARG A 120 12.81 -11.08 12.43
#